data_AF-A0A1V4HZE9-F1
#
_entry.id   AF-A0A1V4HZE9-F1
#
_cell.length_a   1.000
_cell.length_b   1.000
_cell.length_c   1.000
_cell.angle_alpha   90.00
_cell.angle_beta   90.00
_cell.angle_gamma   90.00
#
_symmetry.space_group_name_H-M   'P 1'
#
loop_
_entity.id
_entity.type
_entity.pdbx_description
1 polymer ?
#
loop_
_entity_poly.entity_id
_entity_poly.type
_entity_poly.pdbx_seq_one_letter_code
_entity_poly.pdbx_strand_id
1 'polypeptide(L)'
;MIIKLYVVGPLMRSLQAGLGGFLGGSSSQPLGLDGLAAVHHGGYGPGDAISATRYIHPAYFNNASRFHSGIGPGERPAIIKYDESVLTPGEMQLAPAGASPNITFNVIEDSSRAGQREQRRNGNGDIDITQFVDAITAKNAANPGSSTSRVLSQRGQLARR
;
A
#
# COMPACT_ATOMS: atom_id res chain seq x y z
N MET A 1 -80.73 -4.64 -18.29
CA MET A 1 -79.55 -5.41 -17.81
C MET A 1 -78.20 -4.76 -18.17
N ILE A 2 -78.14 -3.44 -18.39
CA ILE A 2 -76.96 -2.73 -18.95
C ILE A 2 -76.10 -2.02 -17.87
N ILE A 3 -76.72 -1.56 -16.77
CA ILE A 3 -76.02 -0.87 -15.67
C ILE A 3 -75.05 -1.81 -14.91
N LYS A 4 -75.37 -3.11 -14.80
CA LYS A 4 -74.48 -4.13 -14.20
C LYS A 4 -73.18 -4.34 -14.98
N LEU A 5 -73.17 -4.09 -16.30
CA LEU A 5 -71.99 -4.34 -17.14
C LEU A 5 -70.99 -3.18 -17.11
N TYR A 6 -71.45 -1.94 -16.94
CA TYR A 6 -70.60 -0.74 -17.05
C TYR A 6 -70.11 -0.16 -15.71
N VAL A 7 -70.82 -0.42 -14.60
CA VAL A 7 -70.44 0.15 -13.30
C VAL A 7 -69.89 -0.93 -12.37
N VAL A 8 -70.57 -2.07 -12.27
CA VAL A 8 -70.22 -3.11 -11.28
C VAL A 8 -68.98 -3.91 -11.71
N GLY A 9 -68.81 -4.18 -13.01
CA GLY A 9 -67.62 -4.86 -13.53
C GLY A 9 -66.30 -4.13 -13.27
N PRO A 10 -66.21 -2.81 -13.58
CA PRO A 10 -65.01 -2.03 -13.30
C PRO A 10 -64.76 -1.81 -11.81
N LEU A 11 -65.81 -1.59 -11.00
CA LEU A 11 -65.66 -1.37 -9.56
C LEU A 11 -65.21 -2.63 -8.80
N MET A 12 -65.69 -3.82 -9.18
CA MET A 12 -65.18 -5.06 -8.57
C MET A 12 -63.72 -5.33 -8.98
N ARG A 13 -63.34 -5.04 -10.24
CA ARG A 13 -61.94 -5.16 -10.68
C ARG A 13 -61.01 -4.18 -9.97
N SER A 14 -61.43 -2.94 -9.72
CA SER A 14 -60.60 -1.96 -9.00
C SER A 14 -60.47 -2.27 -7.51
N LEU A 15 -61.53 -2.78 -6.87
CA LEU A 15 -61.47 -3.22 -5.47
C LEU A 15 -60.62 -4.48 -5.30
N GLN A 16 -60.68 -5.42 -6.24
CA GLN A 16 -59.86 -6.65 -6.21
C GLN A 16 -58.39 -6.38 -6.55
N ALA A 17 -58.09 -5.39 -7.40
CA ALA A 17 -56.73 -4.90 -7.64
C ALA A 17 -56.17 -4.11 -6.45
N GLY A 18 -57.00 -3.29 -5.79
CA GLY A 18 -56.60 -2.53 -4.59
C GLY A 18 -56.41 -3.42 -3.35
N LEU A 19 -57.19 -4.49 -3.20
CA LEU A 19 -57.07 -5.43 -2.09
C LEU A 19 -56.04 -6.54 -2.37
N GLY A 20 -55.87 -6.96 -3.63
CA GLY A 20 -54.87 -7.94 -4.05
C GLY A 20 -53.43 -7.46 -3.93
N GLY A 21 -53.19 -6.15 -4.12
CA GLY A 21 -51.87 -5.54 -3.88
C GLY A 21 -51.48 -5.39 -2.41
N PHE A 22 -52.46 -5.46 -1.48
CA PHE A 22 -52.22 -5.27 -0.04
C PHE A 22 -52.01 -6.59 0.72
N LEU A 23 -52.49 -7.73 0.20
CA LEU A 23 -52.54 -9.00 0.95
C LEU A 23 -51.76 -10.18 0.37
N GLY A 24 -51.05 -10.05 -0.77
CA GLY A 24 -50.14 -11.12 -1.15
C GLY A 24 -49.59 -11.04 -2.57
N GLY A 25 -48.26 -11.07 -2.65
CA GLY A 25 -47.57 -11.49 -3.86
C GLY A 25 -46.85 -10.38 -4.57
N SER A 26 -45.53 -10.37 -4.34
CA SER A 26 -44.50 -9.77 -5.18
C SER A 26 -44.88 -9.77 -6.66
N SER A 27 -45.31 -8.61 -7.16
CA SER A 27 -45.30 -8.31 -8.59
C SER A 27 -44.64 -6.94 -8.72
N SER A 28 -43.41 -6.98 -9.22
CA SER A 28 -42.65 -5.85 -9.72
C SER A 28 -43.43 -5.17 -10.85
N GLN A 29 -44.39 -4.32 -10.48
CA GLN A 29 -44.96 -3.30 -11.35
C GLN A 29 -44.23 -2.00 -11.03
N PRO A 30 -43.65 -1.31 -12.02
CA PRO A 30 -43.06 0.00 -11.82
C PRO A 30 -44.19 1.02 -11.68
N LEU A 31 -44.83 1.03 -10.52
CA LEU A 31 -45.51 2.22 -10.03
C LEU A 31 -44.41 3.25 -9.79
N GLY A 32 -44.51 4.41 -10.45
CA GLY A 32 -43.53 5.49 -10.44
C GLY A 32 -43.27 6.08 -9.06
N LEU A 33 -42.57 5.33 -8.21
CA LEU A 33 -41.89 5.80 -7.03
C LEU A 33 -40.44 6.11 -7.44
N ASP A 34 -40.24 7.36 -7.86
CA ASP A 34 -38.94 8.02 -8.06
C ASP A 34 -38.17 8.21 -6.73
N GLY A 35 -38.26 7.24 -5.81
CA GLY A 35 -37.82 7.40 -4.42
C GLY A 35 -37.50 6.11 -3.68
N LEU A 36 -37.67 4.92 -4.29
CA LEU A 36 -37.07 3.70 -3.77
C LEU A 36 -35.64 3.61 -4.29
N ALA A 37 -34.79 4.49 -3.76
CA ALA A 37 -33.35 4.34 -3.86
C ALA A 37 -32.98 2.98 -3.24
N ALA A 38 -32.86 1.97 -4.11
CA ALA A 38 -32.16 0.74 -3.77
C ALA A 38 -30.80 1.14 -3.20
N VAL A 39 -30.43 0.49 -2.11
CA VAL A 39 -29.23 0.76 -1.35
C VAL A 39 -28.01 0.79 -2.27
N HIS A 40 -27.41 1.97 -2.43
CA HIS A 40 -26.11 2.14 -3.06
C HIS A 40 -25.19 2.87 -2.07
N HIS A 41 -24.75 2.19 -1.00
CA HIS A 41 -23.47 2.53 -0.37
C HIS A 41 -22.41 1.56 -0.91
N GLY A 42 -21.33 2.10 -1.48
CA GLY A 42 -20.23 1.31 -2.02
C GLY A 42 -19.41 0.71 -0.88
N GLY A 43 -19.71 -0.52 -0.48
CA GLY A 43 -19.00 -1.18 0.62
C GLY A 43 -19.50 -2.58 0.96
N TYR A 44 -20.03 -3.33 0.01
CA TYR A 44 -20.35 -4.75 0.23
C TYR A 44 -19.16 -5.60 -0.21
N GLY A 45 -18.77 -6.56 0.62
CA GLY A 45 -17.78 -7.57 0.26
C GLY A 45 -18.39 -8.63 -0.67
N PRO A 46 -17.57 -9.35 -1.45
CA PRO A 46 -18.03 -10.53 -2.18
C PRO A 46 -18.61 -11.56 -1.19
N GLY A 47 -19.91 -11.86 -1.28
CA GLY A 47 -20.60 -12.83 -0.42
C GLY A 47 -21.41 -12.23 0.74
N ASP A 48 -21.46 -10.90 0.88
CA ASP A 48 -22.35 -10.27 1.86
C ASP A 48 -23.81 -10.48 1.50
N ALA A 49 -24.57 -11.07 2.43
CA ALA A 49 -26.00 -11.27 2.25
C ALA A 49 -26.73 -9.92 2.37
N ILE A 50 -27.15 -9.34 1.25
CA ILE A 50 -28.11 -8.22 1.20
C ILE A 50 -29.50 -8.75 1.57
N SER A 51 -29.66 -9.23 2.80
CA SER A 51 -30.84 -10.00 3.21
C SER A 51 -31.64 -9.37 4.35
N ALA A 52 -31.22 -8.20 4.85
CA ALA A 52 -31.96 -7.47 5.88
C ALA A 52 -31.77 -5.96 5.77
N THR A 53 -32.13 -5.36 4.63
CA THR A 53 -32.26 -3.90 4.56
C THR A 53 -33.67 -3.52 4.99
N ARG A 54 -33.78 -2.56 5.90
CA ARG A 54 -35.05 -1.92 6.24
C ARG A 54 -35.09 -0.57 5.57
N TYR A 55 -36.22 -0.22 4.96
CA TYR A 55 -36.43 1.13 4.46
C TYR A 55 -36.43 2.10 5.65
N ILE A 56 -35.53 3.09 5.61
CA ILE A 56 -35.45 4.18 6.58
C ILE A 56 -35.42 5.48 5.78
N HIS A 57 -36.37 6.36 6.05
CA HIS A 57 -36.45 7.64 5.34
C HIS A 57 -35.23 8.52 5.69
N PRO A 58 -34.48 9.06 4.70
CA PRO A 58 -33.26 9.82 4.94
C PRO A 58 -33.42 11.03 5.88
N ALA A 59 -34.62 11.62 5.92
CA ALA A 59 -34.91 12.76 6.80
C ALA A 59 -34.69 12.47 8.30
N TYR A 60 -34.72 11.20 8.72
CA TYR A 60 -34.37 10.83 10.10
C TYR A 60 -32.91 11.14 10.45
N PHE A 61 -32.04 11.33 9.46
CA PHE A 61 -30.63 11.65 9.64
C PHE A 61 -30.31 13.14 9.43
N ASN A 62 -31.28 14.00 9.11
CA ASN A 62 -31.03 15.43 8.86
C ASN A 62 -30.35 16.15 10.03
N ASN A 63 -30.64 15.71 11.27
CA ASN A 63 -30.06 16.25 12.50
C ASN A 63 -29.12 15.27 13.19
N ALA A 64 -28.69 14.20 12.51
CA ALA A 64 -27.73 13.27 13.08
C ALA A 64 -26.37 13.98 13.27
N SER A 65 -25.71 13.74 14.40
CA SER A 65 -24.36 14.25 14.64
C SER A 65 -23.41 13.75 13.56
N ARG A 66 -22.77 14.68 12.83
CA ARG A 66 -21.74 14.35 11.84
C ARG A 66 -20.40 14.34 12.53
N PHE A 67 -19.82 13.16 12.70
CA PHE A 67 -18.53 12.98 13.37
C PHE A 67 -17.32 13.21 12.45
N HIS A 68 -17.53 13.55 11.18
CA HIS A 68 -16.48 14.05 10.29
C HIS A 68 -17.05 15.20 9.43
N SER A 69 -16.25 16.25 9.25
CA SER A 69 -16.54 17.34 8.32
C SER A 69 -15.29 17.58 7.48
N GLY A 70 -15.16 16.79 6.42
CA GLY A 70 -13.96 16.81 5.55
C GLY A 70 -12.86 15.89 6.06
N ILE A 71 -11.62 16.36 5.89
CA ILE A 71 -10.38 15.62 6.17
C ILE A 71 -10.15 15.59 7.69
N GLY A 72 -10.05 14.40 8.27
CA GLY A 72 -9.87 14.20 9.71
C GLY A 72 -8.52 14.70 10.23
N PRO A 73 -8.34 14.81 11.55
CA PRO A 73 -7.05 15.16 12.14
C PRO A 73 -5.96 14.17 11.69
N GLY A 74 -4.93 14.67 10.98
CA GLY A 74 -3.82 13.85 10.48
C GLY A 74 -4.02 13.28 9.06
N GLU A 75 -5.16 13.53 8.42
CA GLU A 75 -5.40 13.14 7.03
C GLU A 75 -4.98 14.25 6.05
N ARG A 76 -4.74 13.89 4.79
CA ARG A 76 -4.35 14.83 3.72
C ARG A 76 -5.03 14.40 2.41
N PRO A 77 -5.44 15.35 1.56
CA PRO A 77 -5.94 14.99 0.23
C PRO A 77 -4.78 14.48 -0.63
N ALA A 78 -5.03 13.47 -1.46
CA ALA A 78 -4.05 12.92 -2.39
C ALA A 78 -4.66 12.79 -3.80
N ILE A 79 -3.88 13.16 -4.81
CA ILE A 79 -4.20 12.87 -6.22
C ILE A 79 -3.22 11.78 -6.64
N ILE A 80 -3.75 10.59 -6.92
CA ILE A 80 -2.97 9.43 -7.32
C ILE A 80 -3.56 8.80 -8.57
N LYS A 81 -2.72 8.14 -9.36
CA LYS A 81 -3.15 7.35 -10.54
C LYS A 81 -3.56 5.94 -10.12
N TYR A 82 -4.21 5.22 -11.05
CA TYR A 82 -4.65 3.84 -10.84
C TYR A 82 -3.50 2.85 -10.63
N ASP A 83 -2.28 3.20 -11.04
CA ASP A 83 -1.06 2.41 -10.90
C ASP A 83 -0.19 2.83 -9.71
N GLU A 84 -0.70 3.71 -8.83
CA GLU A 84 0.00 4.19 -7.63
C GLU A 84 -0.62 3.62 -6.34
N SER A 85 0.18 3.49 -5.29
CA SER A 85 -0.27 2.95 -3.99
C SER A 85 0.16 3.85 -2.83
N VAL A 86 -0.74 4.06 -1.86
CA VAL A 86 -0.46 4.78 -0.61
C VAL A 86 -0.09 3.75 0.45
N LEU A 87 1.20 3.68 0.78
CA LEU A 87 1.74 2.74 1.75
C LEU A 87 1.92 3.42 3.11
N THR A 88 1.62 2.69 4.18
CA THR A 88 2.04 3.08 5.53
C THR A 88 3.56 3.01 5.66
N PRO A 89 4.17 3.68 6.65
CA PRO A 89 5.62 3.57 6.87
C PRO A 89 6.13 2.13 7.05
N GLY A 90 5.34 1.27 7.69
CA GLY A 90 5.66 -0.15 7.84
C GLY A 90 5.61 -0.92 6.52
N GLU A 91 4.60 -0.65 5.69
CA GLU A 91 4.48 -1.25 4.35
C GLU A 91 5.57 -0.74 3.40
N MET A 92 6.05 0.50 3.55
CA MET A 92 7.16 1.02 2.76
C MET A 92 8.50 0.33 3.08
N GLN A 93 8.71 -0.13 4.30
CA GLN A 93 9.90 -0.94 4.65
C GLN A 93 9.83 -2.35 4.07
N LEU A 94 8.63 -2.88 3.91
CA LEU A 94 8.37 -4.22 3.35
C LEU A 94 8.20 -4.20 1.83
N ALA A 95 7.91 -3.04 1.25
CA ALA A 95 7.92 -2.83 -0.18
C ALA A 95 9.32 -3.20 -0.70
N PRO A 96 9.42 -3.78 -1.91
CA PRO A 96 10.70 -4.08 -2.50
C PRO A 96 11.46 -2.76 -2.68
N ALA A 97 12.31 -2.44 -1.71
CA ALA A 97 13.34 -1.44 -1.86
C ALA A 97 14.10 -1.87 -3.11
N GLY A 98 14.14 -1.00 -4.13
CA GLY A 98 14.93 -1.27 -5.33
C GLY A 98 16.27 -1.87 -4.93
N ALA A 99 16.68 -2.93 -5.62
CA ALA A 99 17.75 -3.83 -5.20
C ALA A 99 18.84 -3.11 -4.41
N SER A 100 19.03 -3.48 -3.14
CA SER A 100 20.09 -2.90 -2.32
C SER A 100 21.41 -3.06 -3.07
N PRO A 101 22.15 -1.97 -3.34
CA PRO A 101 23.35 -2.07 -4.15
C PRO A 101 24.36 -2.97 -3.43
N ASN A 102 24.92 -3.94 -4.14
CA ASN A 102 26.05 -4.68 -3.59
C ASN A 102 27.24 -3.73 -3.54
N ILE A 103 27.89 -3.67 -2.38
CA ILE A 103 29.06 -2.81 -2.17
C ILE A 103 30.30 -3.68 -2.16
N THR A 104 31.15 -3.53 -3.18
CA THR A 104 32.47 -4.17 -3.23
C THR A 104 33.51 -3.18 -2.73
N PHE A 105 34.26 -3.53 -1.69
CA PHE A 105 35.36 -2.72 -1.19
C PHE A 105 36.70 -3.39 -1.48
N ASN A 106 37.52 -2.74 -2.31
CA ASN A 106 38.84 -3.21 -2.67
C ASN A 106 39.92 -2.30 -2.09
N VAL A 107 41.01 -2.89 -1.59
CA VAL A 107 42.16 -2.16 -1.06
C VAL A 107 43.38 -2.56 -1.88
N ILE A 108 43.98 -1.58 -2.55
CA ILE A 108 45.15 -1.79 -3.40
C ILE A 108 46.34 -1.03 -2.80
N GLU A 109 47.46 -1.73 -2.66
CA GLU A 109 48.75 -1.13 -2.31
C GLU A 109 49.36 -0.51 -3.57
N ASP A 110 49.32 0.82 -3.64
CA ASP A 110 49.91 1.61 -4.73
C ASP A 110 50.38 2.95 -4.17
N SER A 111 51.69 3.05 -3.95
CA SER A 111 52.33 4.25 -3.40
C SER A 111 52.20 5.47 -4.32
N SER A 112 52.03 5.26 -5.64
CA SER A 112 51.89 6.36 -6.61
C SER A 112 50.52 7.04 -6.55
N ARG A 113 49.51 6.33 -6.00
CA ARG A 113 48.11 6.80 -5.88
C ARG A 113 47.63 6.82 -4.43
N ALA A 114 48.53 6.69 -3.46
CA ALA A 114 48.18 6.57 -2.06
C ALA A 114 47.30 7.74 -1.57
N GLY A 115 46.19 7.41 -0.92
CA GLY A 115 45.21 8.39 -0.45
C GLY A 115 44.12 8.75 -1.48
N GLN A 116 44.26 8.34 -2.75
CA GLN A 116 43.20 8.46 -3.73
C GLN A 116 42.11 7.39 -3.53
N ARG A 117 40.88 7.74 -3.92
CA ARG A 117 39.71 6.84 -3.91
C ARG A 117 39.09 6.82 -5.29
N GLU A 118 38.79 5.63 -5.77
CA GLU A 118 38.04 5.43 -7.00
C GLU A 118 36.70 4.81 -6.64
N GLN A 119 35.62 5.51 -6.95
CA GLN A 119 34.26 5.03 -6.73
C GLN A 119 33.59 4.88 -8.09
N ARG A 120 33.16 3.67 -8.40
CA ARG A 120 32.45 3.35 -9.63
C ARG A 120 31.06 2.84 -9.29
N ARG A 121 30.04 3.43 -9.92
CA ARG A 121 28.69 2.85 -9.95
C ARG A 121 28.57 2.02 -11.23
N ASN A 122 28.24 0.75 -11.08
CA ASN A 122 28.06 -0.15 -12.22
C ASN A 122 26.65 -0.01 -12.80
N GLY A 123 26.47 -0.48 -14.05
CA GLY A 123 25.17 -0.42 -14.75
C GLY A 123 24.04 -1.16 -14.03
N ASN A 124 24.38 -2.04 -13.09
CA ASN A 124 23.43 -2.81 -12.28
C ASN A 124 23.06 -2.12 -10.95
N GLY A 125 23.60 -0.92 -10.68
CA GLY A 125 23.37 -0.17 -9.44
C GLY A 125 24.37 -0.48 -8.32
N ASP A 126 25.19 -1.52 -8.47
CA ASP A 126 26.26 -1.86 -7.51
C ASP A 126 27.33 -0.75 -7.41
N ILE A 127 27.96 -0.67 -6.25
CA ILE A 127 28.98 0.35 -5.93
C ILE A 127 30.31 -0.35 -5.65
N ASP A 128 31.29 -0.11 -6.52
CA ASP A 128 32.66 -0.54 -6.29
C ASP A 128 33.48 0.64 -5.75
N ILE A 129 34.13 0.43 -4.61
CA ILE A 129 35.01 1.40 -3.96
C ILE A 129 36.41 0.80 -3.91
N THR A 130 37.34 1.42 -4.61
CA THR A 130 38.76 1.09 -4.52
C THR A 130 39.50 2.18 -3.75
N GLN A 131 40.12 1.78 -2.64
CA GLN A 131 41.02 2.64 -1.86
C GLN A 131 42.46 2.27 -2.16
N PHE A 132 43.23 3.27 -2.60
CA PHE A 132 44.67 3.14 -2.75
C PHE A 132 45.36 3.54 -1.44
N VAL A 133 46.24 2.68 -0.96
CA VAL A 133 47.02 2.91 0.26
C VAL A 133 48.50 2.75 -0.04
N ASP A 134 49.32 3.50 0.68
CA ASP A 134 50.78 3.36 0.62
C ASP A 134 51.24 2.07 1.32
N ALA A 135 52.53 1.77 1.18
CA ALA A 135 53.22 0.55 1.58
C ALA A 135 52.76 -0.02 2.94
N ILE A 136 51.75 -0.89 2.91
CA ILE A 136 51.15 -1.53 4.09
C ILE A 136 52.21 -2.38 4.78
N THR A 137 53.01 -3.09 3.99
CA THR A 137 54.06 -3.97 4.50
C THR A 137 55.18 -3.19 5.18
N ALA A 138 55.58 -2.03 4.63
CA ALA A 138 56.59 -1.17 5.24
C ALA A 138 56.08 -0.55 6.55
N LYS A 139 54.83 -0.06 6.56
CA LYS A 139 54.17 0.44 7.78
C LYS A 139 54.06 -0.64 8.85
N ASN A 140 53.72 -1.86 8.46
CA ASN A 140 53.65 -2.99 9.39
C ASN A 140 55.04 -3.36 9.90
N ALA A 141 56.08 -3.43 9.06
CA ALA A 141 57.44 -3.71 9.49
C ALA A 141 57.97 -2.66 10.49
N ALA A 142 57.62 -1.38 10.30
CA ALA A 142 57.99 -0.29 11.19
C ALA A 142 57.19 -0.27 12.51
N ASN A 143 56.04 -0.93 12.59
CA ASN A 143 55.25 -1.04 13.81
C ASN A 143 55.68 -2.29 14.63
N PRO A 144 56.34 -2.14 15.80
CA PRO A 144 56.83 -3.27 16.59
C PRO A 144 55.74 -4.24 17.07
N GLY A 145 54.48 -3.77 17.14
CA GLY A 145 53.34 -4.60 17.52
C GLY A 145 52.80 -5.48 16.39
N SER A 146 53.17 -5.24 15.13
CA SER A 146 52.65 -6.01 14.00
C SER A 146 53.21 -7.44 13.97
N SER A 147 52.46 -8.37 13.37
CA SER A 147 52.94 -9.74 13.14
C SER A 147 54.20 -9.75 12.26
N THR A 148 54.23 -8.93 11.21
CA THR A 148 55.37 -8.80 10.29
C THR A 148 56.64 -8.35 11.01
N SER A 149 56.56 -7.31 11.86
CA SER A 149 57.71 -6.80 12.60
C SER A 149 58.24 -7.81 13.62
N ARG A 150 57.34 -8.52 14.32
CA ARG A 150 57.71 -9.57 15.28
C ARG A 150 58.46 -10.73 14.61
N VAL A 151 58.00 -11.19 13.46
CA VAL A 151 58.66 -12.27 12.72
C VAL A 151 60.04 -11.83 12.21
N LEU A 152 60.16 -10.61 11.70
CA LEU A 152 61.44 -10.06 11.24
C LEU A 152 62.44 -9.90 12.39
N SER A 153 61.99 -9.42 13.55
CA SER A 153 62.80 -9.29 14.75
C SER A 153 63.29 -10.65 15.26
N GLN A 154 62.39 -11.65 15.34
CA GLN A 154 62.74 -13.00 15.75
C GLN A 154 63.76 -13.65 14.80
N ARG A 155 63.57 -13.51 13.47
CA ARG A 155 64.56 -13.99 12.49
C ARG A 155 65.90 -13.25 12.60
N GLY A 156 65.88 -11.94 12.80
CA GLY A 156 67.09 -11.14 12.99
C GLY A 156 67.89 -11.54 14.25
N GLN A 157 67.21 -11.95 15.32
CA GLN A 157 67.85 -12.47 16.52
C GLN A 157 68.45 -13.86 16.31
N LEU A 158 67.76 -14.74 15.57
CA LEU A 158 68.27 -16.07 15.23
C LEU A 158 69.49 -16.01 14.31
N ALA A 159 69.54 -15.05 13.38
CA ALA A 159 70.66 -14.87 12.46
C ALA A 159 71.92 -14.27 13.11
N ARG A 160 71.84 -13.80 14.36
CA ARG A 160 72.97 -13.23 15.12
C ARG A 160 73.62 -14.25 16.07
N ARG A 161 73.13 -15.48 16.11
CA ARG A 161 73.72 -16.60 16.85
C ARG A 161 74.48 -17.51 15.89
#